data_AF-A0A0J7JAC3-F1
#
_entry.id   AF-A0A0J7JAC3-F1
#
_cell.length_a   1.000
_cell.length_b   1.000
_cell.length_c   1.000
_cell.angle_alpha   90.00
_cell.angle_beta   90.00
_cell.angle_gamma   90.00
#
_symmetry.space_group_name_H-M   'P 1'
#
loop_
_entity.id
_entity.type
_entity.pdbx_description
1 polymer ?
#
loop_
_entity_poly.entity_id
_entity_poly.type
_entity_poly.pdbx_seq_one_letter_code
_entity_poly.pdbx_strand_id
1 'polypeptide(L)'
;MNPKNAQSEQPPRAGRSEPFPSGRLTFLSPKPLPTGLPPVDHGHAVGEVNDGYLDFGAGTPPVFGWQMALGGPFFCFLFGAFGIPLILSGLAIAHGRELETAAEVF
;
A
#
# COMPACT_ATOMS: atom_id res chain seq x y z
N MET A 1 15.23 -44.54 -27.00
CA MET A 1 15.03 -43.12 -26.65
C MET A 1 16.38 -42.42 -26.66
N ASN A 2 16.53 -41.35 -27.46
CA ASN A 2 17.77 -40.60 -27.59
C ASN A 2 17.85 -39.55 -26.44
N PRO A 3 18.92 -39.50 -25.63
CA PRO A 3 18.97 -38.68 -24.40
C PRO A 3 18.94 -37.15 -24.61
N LYS A 4 18.79 -36.66 -25.84
CA LYS A 4 18.82 -35.22 -26.16
C LYS A 4 17.52 -34.44 -25.90
N ASN A 5 16.40 -35.10 -25.58
CA ASN A 5 15.10 -34.42 -25.41
C ASN A 5 14.63 -34.24 -23.96
N ALA A 6 15.39 -34.66 -22.94
CA ALA A 6 14.94 -34.62 -21.54
C ALA A 6 15.06 -33.25 -20.84
N GLN A 7 15.52 -32.20 -21.53
CA GLN A 7 15.76 -30.88 -20.93
C GLN A 7 14.57 -29.90 -21.07
N SER A 8 13.58 -30.20 -21.92
CA SER A 8 12.50 -29.24 -22.23
C SER A 8 11.34 -29.22 -21.23
N GLU A 9 11.33 -30.09 -20.23
CA GLU A 9 10.22 -30.16 -19.24
C GLU A 9 10.48 -29.36 -17.96
N GLN A 10 11.70 -28.87 -17.75
CA GLN A 10 11.96 -28.04 -16.57
C GLN A 10 11.55 -26.59 -16.81
N PRO A 11 10.76 -25.97 -15.92
CA PRO A 11 10.38 -24.57 -16.05
C PRO A 11 11.63 -23.66 -16.09
N PRO A 12 11.55 -22.51 -16.78
CA PRO A 12 12.63 -21.53 -16.82
C PRO A 12 13.04 -21.10 -15.41
N ARG A 13 14.36 -21.05 -15.14
CA ARG A 13 14.91 -20.63 -13.85
C ARG A 13 15.92 -19.52 -14.02
N ALA A 14 15.93 -18.58 -13.07
CA ALA A 14 16.95 -17.53 -12.95
C ALA A 14 18.37 -18.09 -13.10
N GLY A 15 19.18 -17.51 -13.99
CA GLY A 15 20.55 -17.92 -14.25
C GLY A 15 20.71 -19.15 -15.16
N ARG A 16 19.61 -19.77 -15.62
CA ARG A 16 19.67 -20.81 -16.67
C ARG A 16 20.02 -20.15 -18.00
N SER A 17 20.91 -20.79 -18.77
CA SER A 17 21.18 -20.45 -20.16
C SER A 17 20.85 -21.62 -21.08
N GLU A 18 20.20 -21.34 -22.19
CA GLU A 18 19.87 -22.33 -23.21
C GLU A 18 20.41 -21.92 -24.58
N PRO A 19 20.85 -22.90 -25.40
CA PRO A 19 21.24 -22.62 -26.77
C PRO A 19 20.02 -22.20 -27.59
N PHE A 20 20.19 -21.14 -28.39
CA PHE A 20 19.21 -20.63 -29.34
C PHE A 20 19.85 -20.58 -30.74
N PRO A 21 19.11 -20.77 -31.84
CA PRO A 21 19.72 -20.85 -33.18
C PRO A 21 20.63 -19.67 -33.55
N SER A 22 20.39 -18.47 -33.01
CA SER A 22 21.22 -17.28 -33.23
C SER A 22 22.12 -16.90 -32.04
N GLY A 23 22.16 -17.70 -30.96
CA GLY A 23 22.95 -17.35 -29.78
C GLY A 23 22.58 -18.14 -28.52
N ARG A 24 22.49 -17.43 -27.38
CA ARG A 24 22.12 -18.03 -26.08
C ARG A 24 21.02 -17.19 -25.43
N LEU A 25 19.95 -17.86 -25.01
CA LEU A 25 18.92 -17.27 -24.15
C LEU A 25 19.37 -17.41 -22.69
N THR A 26 19.38 -16.32 -21.92
CA THR A 26 19.69 -16.37 -20.48
C THR A 26 18.54 -15.75 -19.70
N PHE A 27 18.02 -16.46 -18.71
CA PHE A 27 16.90 -16.01 -17.88
C PHE A 27 17.41 -15.12 -16.75
N LEU A 28 17.04 -13.83 -16.77
CA LEU A 28 17.59 -12.78 -15.90
C LEU A 28 16.67 -12.39 -14.73
N SER A 29 15.57 -13.12 -14.46
CA SER A 29 14.77 -12.82 -13.28
C SER A 29 15.60 -13.07 -12.01
N PRO A 30 15.55 -12.18 -11.01
CA PRO A 30 16.32 -12.38 -9.80
C PRO A 30 15.74 -13.57 -9.03
N LYS A 31 16.59 -14.57 -8.75
CA LYS A 31 16.29 -15.53 -7.69
C LYS A 31 16.17 -14.74 -6.37
N PRO A 32 15.16 -14.99 -5.52
CA PRO A 32 15.09 -14.34 -4.22
C PRO A 32 16.42 -14.49 -3.47
N LEU A 33 16.89 -13.39 -2.87
CA LEU A 33 18.17 -13.35 -2.17
C LEU A 33 18.22 -14.46 -1.11
N PRO A 34 19.29 -15.27 -1.06
CA PRO A 34 19.42 -16.35 -0.08
C PRO A 34 19.80 -15.77 1.29
N THR A 35 18.89 -15.04 1.91
CA THR A 35 19.11 -14.34 3.19
C THR A 35 19.02 -15.26 4.40
N GLY A 36 18.48 -16.48 4.25
CA GLY A 36 18.20 -17.40 5.36
C GLY A 36 17.12 -16.90 6.33
N LEU A 37 16.55 -15.72 6.05
CA LEU A 37 15.44 -15.14 6.79
C LEU A 37 14.14 -15.58 6.14
N PRO A 38 13.06 -15.78 6.92
CA PRO A 38 11.74 -15.95 6.34
C PRO A 38 11.42 -14.75 5.45
N PRO A 39 10.77 -14.94 4.29
CA PRO A 39 10.32 -13.83 3.47
C PRO A 39 9.36 -12.96 4.30
N VAL A 40 9.76 -11.72 4.61
CA VAL A 40 8.94 -10.78 5.38
C VAL A 40 8.49 -9.67 4.44
N ASP A 41 7.17 -9.54 4.27
CA ASP A 41 6.56 -8.43 3.55
C ASP A 41 5.95 -7.44 4.54
N HIS A 42 6.78 -6.49 5.00
CA HIS A 42 6.35 -5.44 5.91
C HIS A 42 5.35 -4.46 5.29
N GLY A 43 5.25 -4.41 3.96
CA GLY A 43 4.43 -3.44 3.23
C GLY A 43 3.14 -4.01 2.65
N HIS A 44 2.92 -5.33 2.76
CA HIS A 44 1.90 -6.04 1.97
C HIS A 44 2.00 -5.77 0.46
N ALA A 45 3.20 -5.38 -0.01
CA ALA A 45 3.45 -5.08 -1.41
C ALA A 45 3.56 -6.36 -2.25
N VAL A 46 3.82 -7.49 -1.59
CA VAL A 46 4.03 -8.80 -2.18
C VAL A 46 2.89 -9.72 -1.77
N GLY A 47 1.99 -10.01 -2.72
CA GLY A 47 0.83 -10.85 -2.49
C GLY A 47 1.15 -12.30 -2.23
N GLU A 48 2.04 -12.83 -3.05
CA GLU A 48 2.44 -14.21 -3.03
C GLU A 48 3.91 -14.31 -3.45
N VAL A 49 4.68 -15.05 -2.66
CA VAL A 49 6.04 -15.46 -3.01
C VAL A 49 6.01 -16.95 -3.29
N ASN A 50 6.30 -17.35 -4.52
CA ASN A 50 6.47 -18.75 -4.87
C ASN A 50 7.79 -19.00 -5.64
N ASP A 51 8.00 -20.25 -6.07
CA ASP A 51 9.24 -20.67 -6.73
C ASP A 51 9.41 -20.13 -8.18
N GLY A 52 8.37 -19.54 -8.76
CA GLY A 52 8.33 -19.12 -10.16
C GLY A 52 8.10 -17.62 -10.38
N TYR A 53 7.43 -16.94 -9.46
CA TYR A 53 7.12 -15.51 -9.53
C TYR A 53 7.02 -14.89 -8.13
N LEU A 54 7.12 -13.57 -8.12
CA LEU A 54 6.84 -12.74 -6.97
C LEU A 54 5.72 -11.79 -7.39
N ASP A 55 4.54 -11.96 -6.82
CA ASP A 55 3.37 -11.15 -7.16
C ASP A 55 3.43 -9.82 -6.42
N PHE A 56 3.55 -8.73 -7.15
CA PHE A 56 3.53 -7.38 -6.59
C PHE A 56 2.13 -6.78 -6.75
N GLY A 57 1.57 -6.23 -5.67
CA GLY A 57 0.33 -5.45 -5.73
C GLY A 57 -0.92 -6.09 -5.13
N ALA A 58 -0.80 -7.08 -4.24
CA ALA A 58 -1.96 -7.68 -3.56
C ALA A 58 -2.73 -6.74 -2.62
N GLY A 59 -2.25 -5.53 -2.43
CA GLY A 59 -3.05 -4.45 -1.89
C GLY A 59 -2.18 -3.23 -1.66
N THR A 60 -2.60 -2.09 -2.18
CA THR A 60 -2.13 -0.86 -1.55
C THR A 60 -2.68 -0.85 -0.12
N PRO A 61 -1.90 -0.41 0.89
CA PRO A 61 -2.45 -0.18 2.22
C PRO A 61 -3.76 0.61 2.08
N PRO A 62 -4.84 0.29 2.81
CA PRO A 62 -6.12 0.98 2.66
C PRO A 62 -6.00 2.38 3.27
N VAL A 63 -5.24 3.26 2.63
CA VAL A 63 -4.87 4.59 3.12
C VAL A 63 -6.14 5.39 3.38
N PHE A 64 -7.09 5.34 2.45
CA PHE A 64 -8.41 5.98 2.63
C PHE A 64 -9.15 5.41 3.85
N GLY A 65 -9.12 4.09 4.06
CA GLY A 65 -9.75 3.45 5.22
C GLY A 65 -9.14 3.94 6.54
N TRP A 66 -7.81 4.00 6.63
CA TRP A 66 -7.10 4.52 7.81
C TRP A 66 -7.31 6.02 8.02
N GLN A 67 -7.36 6.80 6.94
CA GLN A 67 -7.70 8.23 7.01
C GLN A 67 -9.12 8.45 7.54
N MET A 68 -10.09 7.64 7.12
CA MET A 68 -11.45 7.75 7.63
C MET A 68 -11.55 7.27 9.09
N ALA A 69 -10.88 6.18 9.43
CA ALA A 69 -10.92 5.60 10.78
C ALA A 69 -10.25 6.48 11.84
N LEU A 70 -9.15 7.16 11.51
CA LEU A 70 -8.42 8.03 12.44
C LEU A 70 -8.77 9.51 12.24
N GLY A 71 -8.71 9.97 10.99
CA GLY A 71 -8.96 11.36 10.61
C GLY A 71 -10.42 11.76 10.78
N GLY A 72 -11.38 10.87 10.52
CA GLY A 72 -12.81 11.15 10.70
C GLY A 72 -13.16 11.51 12.15
N PRO A 73 -12.91 10.62 13.14
CA PRO A 73 -13.14 10.93 14.54
C PRO A 73 -12.36 12.14 15.06
N PHE A 74 -11.09 12.28 14.66
CA PHE A 74 -10.26 13.42 15.05
C PHE A 74 -10.80 14.74 14.49
N PHE A 75 -11.21 14.76 13.22
CA PHE A 75 -11.85 15.91 12.60
C PHE A 75 -13.17 16.24 13.28
N CYS A 76 -14.05 15.25 13.52
CA CYS A 76 -15.32 15.48 14.21
C CYS A 76 -15.12 16.06 15.62
N PHE A 77 -14.11 15.57 16.34
CA PHE A 77 -13.73 16.11 17.65
C PHE A 77 -13.29 17.57 17.54
N LEU A 78 -12.33 17.90 16.68
CA LEU A 78 -11.84 19.26 16.51
C LEU A 78 -12.92 20.21 15.97
N PHE A 79 -13.71 19.75 15.01
CA PHE A 79 -14.80 20.52 14.44
C PHE A 79 -15.90 20.76 15.47
N GLY A 80 -16.24 19.78 16.30
CA GLY A 80 -17.18 19.96 17.41
C GLY A 80 -16.65 20.90 18.49
N ALA A 81 -15.39 20.74 18.91
CA ALA A 81 -14.79 21.50 20.01
C ALA A 81 -14.43 22.94 19.63
N PHE A 82 -14.09 23.21 18.36
CA PHE A 82 -13.61 24.52 17.91
C PHE A 82 -14.41 25.07 16.73
N GLY A 83 -14.71 24.24 15.74
CA GLY A 83 -15.39 24.66 14.50
C GLY A 83 -16.82 25.16 14.76
N ILE A 84 -17.65 24.35 15.41
CA ILE A 84 -19.04 24.70 15.74
C ILE A 84 -19.10 25.94 16.63
N PRO A 85 -18.32 26.04 17.72
CA PRO A 85 -18.23 27.27 18.52
C PRO A 85 -17.91 28.52 17.72
N LEU A 86 -16.91 28.43 16.85
CA LEU A 86 -16.44 29.57 16.06
C LEU A 86 -17.49 30.00 15.02
N ILE A 87 -18.16 29.05 14.37
CA ILE A 87 -19.22 29.33 13.39
C ILE A 87 -20.42 30.00 14.06
N LEU A 88 -20.93 29.46 15.17
CA LEU A 88 -22.11 30.06 15.83
C LEU A 88 -21.77 31.38 16.49
N SER A 89 -20.57 31.53 17.08
CA SER A 89 -20.11 32.82 17.60
C SER A 89 -20.03 33.87 16.49
N GLY A 90 -19.47 33.51 15.33
CA GLY A 90 -19.42 34.39 14.16
C GLY A 90 -20.82 34.78 13.66
N LEU A 91 -21.75 33.82 13.61
CA LEU A 91 -23.14 34.08 13.21
C LEU A 91 -23.87 34.98 14.21
N ALA A 92 -23.66 34.78 15.51
CA ALA A 92 -24.25 35.62 16.57
C ALA A 92 -23.75 37.07 16.46
N ILE A 93 -22.45 37.27 16.21
CA ILE A 93 -21.88 38.61 15.98
C ILE A 93 -22.45 39.24 14.70
N ALA A 94 -22.61 38.46 13.62
CA ALA A 94 -23.22 38.95 12.38
C ALA A 94 -24.69 39.39 12.57
N HIS A 95 -25.38 38.85 13.58
CA HIS A 95 -26.73 39.27 13.99
C HIS A 95 -26.73 40.41 15.02
N GLY A 96 -25.57 41.00 15.31
CA GLY A 96 -25.43 42.17 16.18
C GLY A 96 -25.28 41.87 17.67
N ARG A 97 -24.99 40.61 18.06
CA ARG A 97 -24.69 40.29 19.46
C ARG A 97 -23.25 40.65 19.80
N GLU A 98 -23.03 41.08 21.04
CA GLU A 98 -21.67 41.31 21.56
C GLU A 98 -20.91 39.99 21.73
N LEU A 99 -19.58 40.06 21.66
CA LEU A 99 -18.68 38.91 21.69
C LEU A 99 -18.82 38.11 23.00
N GLU A 100 -18.93 38.80 24.14
CA GLU A 100 -19.07 38.15 25.45
C GLU A 100 -20.33 37.30 25.48
N THR A 101 -21.46 37.83 25.01
CA THR A 101 -22.69 37.07 24.94
C THR A 101 -22.59 35.95 23.89
N ALA A 102 -21.96 36.20 22.74
CA ALA A 102 -21.78 35.19 21.69
C ALA A 102 -20.95 33.97 22.15
N ALA A 103 -20.00 34.18 23.06
CA ALA A 103 -19.19 33.13 23.67
C ALA A 103 -19.97 32.27 24.69
N GLU A 104 -21.01 32.82 25.34
CA GLU A 104 -21.86 32.09 26.32
C GLU A 104 -22.81 31.05 25.72
N VAL A 105 -22.85 30.92 24.38
CA VAL A 105 -23.70 29.94 23.69
C VAL A 105 -23.17 28.50 23.81
N PHE A 106 -22.01 28.31 24.46
CA PHE A 106 -21.28 27.05 24.61
C PHE A 106 -20.74 26.86 26.03
#